data_AF-A0A2B5J0J4-F1
#
_entry.id   AF-A0A2B5J0J4-F1
#
_cell.length_a   1.000
_cell.length_b   1.000
_cell.length_c   1.000
_cell.angle_alpha   90.00
_cell.angle_beta   90.00
_cell.angle_gamma   90.00
#
_symmetry.space_group_name_H-M   'P 1'
#
loop_
_entity.id
_entity.type
_entity.pdbx_description
1 polymer ?
#
loop_
_entity_poly.entity_id
_entity_poly.type
_entity_poly.pdbx_seq_one_letter_code
_entity_poly.pdbx_strand_id
1 'polypeptide(L)'
;MHTEVLMSYLYTYFFTIMFCIVFQIGCYFKAKNNISIRHFLWVYVFLFYLSLVYKVTQIATVWDISRYETWIRVSQINLTLFDTAGSTTYLLNIVLFMPFGFLLPTIWPKFRKMKNTVCAGFFFSLAIELNQLLNNRITDIDDLFTNTLGAIIGYVIYRVLFKMFKMICKREEKKLDTNSSLVIKYEAIFCLVCSFVGAMFIYYPGDL
;
A
#
# COMPACT_ATOMS: atom_id res chain seq x y z
N MET A 1 -4.77 -20.37 18.90
CA MET A 1 -4.19 -19.01 18.95
C MET A 1 -3.12 -18.74 17.88
N HIS A 2 -1.87 -19.24 17.97
CA HIS A 2 -0.82 -18.87 16.98
C HIS A 2 -1.13 -19.32 15.54
N THR A 3 -1.71 -20.51 15.37
CA THR A 3 -2.12 -21.03 14.07
C THR A 3 -3.27 -20.24 13.46
N GLU A 4 -4.27 -19.85 14.23
CA GLU A 4 -5.41 -19.04 13.76
C GLU A 4 -4.99 -17.64 13.33
N VAL A 5 -4.10 -17.01 14.10
CA VAL A 5 -3.53 -15.71 13.75
C VAL A 5 -2.79 -15.81 12.42
N LEU A 6 -1.91 -16.80 12.25
CA LEU A 6 -1.19 -17.03 10.99
C LEU A 6 -2.15 -17.26 9.82
N MET A 7 -3.17 -18.09 10.01
CA MET A 7 -4.19 -18.35 8.98
C MET A 7 -4.94 -17.07 8.58
N SER A 8 -5.23 -16.17 9.53
CA SER A 8 -5.84 -14.88 9.24
C SER A 8 -4.96 -13.98 8.38
N TYR A 9 -3.65 -13.93 8.63
CA TYR A 9 -2.70 -13.18 7.79
C TYR A 9 -2.61 -13.77 6.38
N LEU A 10 -2.50 -15.10 6.26
CA LEU A 10 -2.43 -15.78 4.97
C LEU A 10 -3.73 -15.59 4.16
N TYR A 11 -4.88 -15.62 4.83
CA TYR A 11 -6.18 -15.36 4.21
C TYR A 11 -6.28 -13.93 3.69
N THR A 12 -5.86 -12.95 4.50
CA THR A 12 -5.81 -11.53 4.10
C THR A 12 -4.94 -11.34 2.86
N TYR A 13 -3.75 -11.97 2.88
CA TYR A 13 -2.83 -11.91 1.76
C TYR A 13 -3.42 -12.54 0.48
N PHE A 14 -4.07 -13.71 0.58
CA PHE A 14 -4.69 -14.39 -0.54
C PHE A 14 -5.72 -13.51 -1.27
N PHE A 15 -6.64 -12.88 -0.54
CA PHE A 15 -7.64 -11.97 -1.13
C PHE A 15 -7.02 -10.70 -1.71
N THR A 16 -5.96 -10.19 -1.07
CA THR A 16 -5.20 -9.03 -1.55
C THR A 16 -4.56 -9.30 -2.92
N ILE A 17 -4.02 -10.51 -3.14
CA ILE A 17 -3.32 -10.85 -4.39
C ILE A 17 -4.23 -11.39 -5.48
N MET A 18 -5.41 -11.94 -5.14
CA MET A 18 -6.29 -12.64 -6.09
C MET A 18 -6.59 -11.81 -7.36
N PHE A 19 -7.00 -10.55 -7.19
CA PHE A 19 -7.26 -9.65 -8.31
C PHE A 19 -5.98 -9.13 -8.99
N CYS A 20 -4.88 -9.06 -8.26
CA CYS A 20 -3.59 -8.63 -8.79
C CYS A 20 -2.96 -9.70 -9.71
N ILE A 21 -3.13 -10.99 -9.40
CA ILE A 21 -2.55 -12.12 -10.15
C ILE A 21 -3.06 -12.13 -11.59
N VAL A 22 -4.37 -11.98 -11.80
CA VAL A 22 -4.98 -12.01 -13.15
C VAL A 22 -4.34 -10.94 -14.05
N PHE A 23 -4.16 -9.73 -13.52
CA PHE A 23 -3.53 -8.64 -14.24
C PHE A 23 -2.03 -8.86 -14.46
N GLN A 24 -1.31 -9.38 -13.47
CA GLN A 24 0.11 -9.68 -13.60
C GLN A 24 0.38 -10.77 -14.64
N ILE A 25 -0.48 -11.80 -14.73
CA ILE A 25 -0.43 -12.81 -15.78
C ILE A 25 -0.60 -12.14 -17.16
N GLY A 26 -1.58 -11.25 -17.30
CA GLY A 26 -1.76 -10.46 -18.52
C GLY A 26 -0.54 -9.60 -18.87
N CYS A 27 0.07 -8.95 -17.88
CA CYS A 27 1.29 -8.17 -18.06
C CYS A 27 2.48 -9.05 -18.48
N TYR A 28 2.63 -10.23 -17.87
CA TYR A 28 3.67 -11.19 -18.20
C TYR A 28 3.58 -11.66 -19.66
N PHE A 29 2.38 -12.04 -20.10
CA PHE A 29 2.15 -12.46 -21.49
C PHE A 29 2.35 -11.30 -22.49
N LYS A 30 1.96 -10.08 -22.13
CA LYS A 30 2.13 -8.90 -22.99
C LYS A 30 3.58 -8.40 -23.04
N ALA A 31 4.37 -8.63 -21.98
CA ALA A 31 5.73 -8.12 -21.83
C ALA A 31 6.81 -9.16 -22.14
N LYS A 32 6.44 -10.29 -22.77
CA LYS A 32 7.10 -11.61 -22.88
C LYS A 32 8.63 -11.70 -23.04
N ASN A 33 9.37 -10.62 -23.25
CA ASN A 33 10.85 -10.63 -23.29
C ASN A 33 11.57 -9.43 -22.64
N ASN A 34 10.86 -8.45 -22.04
CA ASN A 34 11.49 -7.20 -21.57
C ASN A 34 11.55 -7.03 -20.04
N ILE A 35 10.77 -7.81 -19.27
CA ILE A 35 10.67 -7.64 -17.81
C ILE A 35 11.38 -8.78 -17.09
N SER A 36 12.31 -8.44 -16.18
CA SER A 36 13.03 -9.41 -15.36
C SER A 36 12.11 -10.03 -14.30
N ILE A 37 12.28 -11.32 -14.03
CA ILE A 37 11.57 -12.02 -12.94
C ILE A 37 11.73 -11.34 -11.56
N ARG A 38 12.84 -10.62 -11.36
CA ARG A 38 13.09 -9.81 -10.15
C ARG A 38 12.03 -8.73 -9.94
N HIS A 39 11.49 -8.16 -11.02
CA HIS A 39 10.41 -7.17 -10.94
C HIS A 39 9.19 -7.77 -10.26
N PHE A 40 8.71 -8.91 -10.77
CA PHE A 40 7.57 -9.62 -10.20
C PHE A 40 7.80 -9.98 -8.72
N LEU A 41 9.00 -10.49 -8.37
CA LEU A 41 9.34 -10.77 -6.98
C LEU A 41 9.13 -9.54 -6.08
N TRP A 42 9.65 -8.38 -6.49
CA TRP A 42 9.46 -7.16 -5.71
C TRP A 42 8.00 -6.68 -5.67
N VAL A 43 7.22 -6.89 -6.74
CA VAL A 43 5.78 -6.60 -6.72
C VAL A 43 5.06 -7.48 -5.69
N TYR A 44 5.37 -8.78 -5.59
CA TYR A 44 4.77 -9.65 -4.57
C TYR A 44 5.21 -9.29 -3.14
N VAL A 45 6.48 -8.90 -2.94
CA VAL A 45 6.93 -8.34 -1.65
C VAL A 45 6.12 -7.10 -1.27
N PHE A 46 5.86 -6.22 -2.24
CA PHE A 46 5.03 -5.04 -2.03
C PHE A 46 3.57 -5.40 -1.72
N LEU A 47 2.97 -6.36 -2.42
CA LEU A 47 1.60 -6.81 -2.13
C LEU A 47 1.48 -7.47 -0.75
N PHE A 48 2.49 -8.23 -0.33
CA PHE A 48 2.54 -8.80 1.02
C PHE A 48 2.61 -7.69 2.06
N TYR A 49 3.47 -6.70 1.85
CA TYR A 49 3.52 -5.49 2.68
C TYR A 49 2.15 -4.79 2.76
N LEU A 50 1.46 -4.58 1.63
CA LEU A 50 0.14 -3.95 1.64
C LEU A 50 -0.89 -4.77 2.44
N SER A 51 -0.86 -6.10 2.36
CA SER A 51 -1.74 -6.94 3.17
C SER A 51 -1.51 -6.77 4.68
N LEU A 52 -0.26 -6.53 5.10
CA LEU A 52 0.06 -6.22 6.50
C LEU A 52 -0.47 -4.84 6.89
N VAL A 53 -0.32 -3.83 6.01
CA VAL A 53 -0.90 -2.50 6.22
C VAL A 53 -2.41 -2.61 6.43
N TYR A 54 -3.13 -3.29 5.54
CA TYR A 54 -4.59 -3.46 5.66
C TYR A 54 -5.00 -4.14 6.96
N LYS A 55 -4.22 -5.12 7.41
CA LYS A 55 -4.48 -5.82 8.67
C LYS A 55 -4.23 -4.93 9.89
N VAL A 56 -3.17 -4.13 9.87
CA VAL A 56 -2.80 -3.22 10.96
C VAL A 56 -3.78 -2.04 11.02
N THR A 57 -4.12 -1.43 9.89
CA THR A 57 -5.04 -0.29 9.83
C THR A 57 -6.52 -0.69 9.98
N GLN A 58 -6.82 -1.99 9.93
CA GLN A 58 -8.15 -2.58 10.03
C GLN A 58 -9.14 -1.85 9.11
N ILE A 59 -8.83 -1.89 7.82
CA ILE A 59 -9.68 -1.33 6.78
C ILE A 59 -11.08 -1.96 6.84
N ALA A 60 -12.13 -1.19 6.51
CA ALA A 60 -13.48 -1.73 6.48
C ALA A 60 -13.66 -2.74 5.34
N THR A 61 -14.41 -3.79 5.64
CA THR A 61 -14.82 -4.82 4.68
C THR A 61 -16.27 -4.60 4.24
N VAL A 62 -16.66 -5.24 3.13
CA VAL A 62 -18.05 -5.21 2.63
C VAL A 62 -19.04 -5.75 3.68
N TRP A 63 -18.58 -6.61 4.57
CA TRP A 63 -19.40 -7.19 5.63
C TRP A 63 -19.64 -6.24 6.79
N ASP A 64 -18.68 -5.35 7.07
CA ASP A 64 -18.84 -4.32 8.11
C ASP A 64 -19.95 -3.33 7.73
N ILE A 65 -20.07 -3.01 6.44
CA ILE A 65 -21.14 -2.16 5.91
C ILE A 65 -22.52 -2.75 6.21
N SER A 66 -22.67 -4.08 6.12
CA SER A 66 -23.94 -4.76 6.42
C SER A 66 -24.23 -4.86 7.92
N ARG A 67 -23.22 -4.67 8.79
CA ARG A 67 -23.35 -4.83 10.25
C ARG A 67 -23.78 -3.56 10.97
N TYR A 68 -23.52 -2.39 10.39
CA TYR A 68 -23.78 -1.11 11.04
C TYR A 68 -24.98 -0.38 10.44
N GLU A 69 -25.97 -0.03 11.28
CA GLU A 69 -27.21 0.64 10.83
C GLU A 69 -27.04 2.11 10.41
N THR A 70 -25.99 2.78 10.91
CA THR A 70 -25.67 4.17 10.56
C THR A 70 -24.34 4.26 9.81
N TRP A 71 -24.37 4.84 8.62
CA TRP A 71 -23.26 4.84 7.66
C TRP A 71 -22.11 5.78 8.02
N ILE A 72 -22.41 7.01 8.46
CA ILE A 72 -21.40 8.03 8.80
C ILE A 72 -21.97 8.91 9.91
N ARG A 73 -21.28 9.00 11.05
CA ARG A 73 -21.57 10.00 12.09
C ARG A 73 -20.51 11.09 12.04
N VAL A 74 -20.93 12.35 12.04
CA VAL A 74 -20.00 13.50 12.03
C VAL A 74 -19.02 13.45 13.23
N SER A 75 -19.41 12.82 14.33
CA SER A 75 -18.56 12.58 15.51
C SER A 75 -17.40 11.60 15.29
N GLN A 76 -17.33 10.92 14.14
CA GLN A 76 -16.25 9.99 13.78
C GLN A 76 -15.14 10.66 12.97
N ILE A 77 -15.32 11.93 12.60
CA ILE A 77 -14.31 12.69 11.86
C ILE A 77 -13.54 13.52 12.86
N ASN A 78 -12.32 13.09 13.18
CA ASN A 78 -11.42 13.87 14.01
C ASN A 78 -10.52 14.74 13.13
N LEU A 79 -10.71 16.05 13.19
CA LEU A 79 -9.93 17.04 12.45
C LEU A 79 -8.98 17.84 13.36
N THR A 80 -8.93 17.54 14.66
CA THR A 80 -8.01 18.22 15.58
C THR A 80 -6.62 17.62 15.41
N LEU A 81 -5.66 18.44 15.01
CA LEU A 81 -4.27 18.03 14.84
C LEU A 81 -3.57 17.92 16.20
N PHE A 82 -2.91 16.80 16.45
CA PHE A 82 -2.04 16.52 17.60
C PHE A 82 -2.70 16.58 18.99
N ASP A 83 -4.01 16.34 19.08
CA ASP A 83 -4.76 16.49 20.35
C ASP A 83 -5.12 15.13 20.99
N THR A 84 -5.25 14.08 20.18
CA THR A 84 -5.94 12.83 20.56
C THR A 84 -5.03 11.62 20.69
N ALA A 85 -3.92 11.56 19.94
CA ALA A 85 -3.07 10.38 19.89
C ALA A 85 -1.70 10.63 20.56
N GLY A 86 -1.24 9.64 21.32
CA GLY A 86 0.08 9.68 21.94
C GLY A 86 1.20 9.64 20.90
N SER A 87 2.37 10.18 21.23
CA SER A 87 3.56 10.21 20.36
C SER A 87 3.96 8.85 19.77
N THR A 88 3.65 7.77 20.47
CA THR A 88 3.87 6.39 20.01
C THR A 88 3.04 6.03 18.78
N THR A 89 1.79 6.46 18.71
CA THR A 89 0.89 6.16 17.57
C THR A 89 1.39 6.83 16.30
N TYR A 90 1.79 8.11 16.40
CA TYR A 90 2.37 8.86 15.29
C TYR A 90 3.64 8.21 14.74
N LEU A 91 4.52 7.74 15.62
CA LEU A 91 5.73 7.02 15.21
C LEU A 91 5.41 5.71 14.50
N LEU A 92 4.42 4.95 14.99
CA LEU A 92 4.00 3.71 14.36
C LEU A 92 3.44 3.93 12.96
N ASN A 93 2.64 4.97 12.74
CA ASN A 93 2.11 5.33 11.42
C ASN A 93 3.22 5.74 10.43
N ILE A 94 4.18 6.55 10.90
CA ILE A 94 5.37 6.91 10.11
C ILE A 94 6.13 5.65 9.69
N VAL A 95 6.41 4.75 10.64
CA VAL A 95 7.14 3.50 10.38
C VAL A 95 6.34 2.59 9.46
N LEU A 96 5.02 2.53 9.62
CA LEU A 96 4.13 1.71 8.80
C LEU A 96 4.18 2.12 7.33
N PHE A 97 4.20 3.43 7.01
CA PHE A 97 4.22 3.93 5.64
C PHE A 97 5.64 4.12 5.05
N MET A 98 6.70 3.99 5.85
CA MET A 98 8.07 4.10 5.36
C MET A 98 8.42 3.06 4.27
N PRO A 99 8.05 1.76 4.41
CA PRO A 99 8.22 0.79 3.33
C PRO A 99 7.46 1.16 2.06
N PHE A 100 6.28 1.79 2.15
CA PHE A 100 5.55 2.28 0.96
C PHE A 100 6.40 3.28 0.18
N GLY A 101 6.93 4.29 0.87
CA GLY A 101 7.78 5.34 0.28
C GLY A 101 9.07 4.79 -0.33
N PHE A 102 9.59 3.69 0.20
CA PHE A 102 10.81 3.04 -0.27
C PHE A 102 10.56 2.09 -1.47
N LEU A 103 9.57 1.20 -1.35
CA LEU A 103 9.31 0.13 -2.33
C LEU A 103 8.75 0.69 -3.65
N LEU A 104 7.87 1.69 -3.58
CA LEU A 104 7.20 2.24 -4.75
C LEU A 104 8.17 2.77 -5.83
N PRO A 105 9.15 3.65 -5.53
CA PRO A 105 10.15 4.08 -6.51
C PRO A 105 11.20 3.02 -6.86
N THR A 106 11.38 2.01 -5.99
CA THR A 106 12.28 0.86 -6.23
C THR A 106 11.74 -0.01 -7.36
N ILE A 107 10.44 -0.28 -7.34
CA ILE A 107 9.76 -1.17 -8.29
C ILE A 107 9.39 -0.41 -9.56
N TRP A 108 8.78 0.77 -9.42
CA TRP A 108 8.16 1.47 -10.54
C TRP A 108 8.90 2.77 -10.90
N PRO A 109 9.47 2.88 -12.11
CA PRO A 109 10.22 4.07 -12.55
C PRO A 109 9.43 5.39 -12.46
N LYS A 110 8.11 5.35 -12.66
CA LYS A 110 7.22 6.52 -12.55
C LYS A 110 7.32 7.20 -11.18
N PHE A 111 7.54 6.43 -10.12
CA PHE A 111 7.53 6.92 -8.74
C PHE A 111 8.90 7.40 -8.25
N ARG A 112 9.96 7.25 -9.06
CA ARG A 112 11.30 7.77 -8.74
C ARG A 112 11.35 9.29 -8.58
N LYS A 113 10.32 10.03 -9.02
CA LYS A 113 10.13 11.44 -8.65
C LYS A 113 9.41 11.54 -7.31
N MET A 114 9.98 12.30 -6.37
CA MET A 114 9.46 12.46 -5.01
C MET A 114 7.96 12.78 -5.00
N LYS A 115 7.53 13.79 -5.77
CA LYS A 115 6.12 14.19 -5.88
C LYS A 115 5.18 13.02 -6.19
N ASN A 116 5.59 12.09 -7.05
CA ASN A 116 4.74 10.98 -7.45
C ASN A 116 4.60 9.96 -6.31
N THR A 117 5.69 9.69 -5.58
CA THR A 117 5.67 8.79 -4.41
C THR A 117 4.86 9.40 -3.27
N VAL A 118 5.09 10.69 -2.97
CA VAL A 118 4.40 11.39 -1.88
C VAL A 118 2.91 11.53 -2.19
N CYS A 119 2.52 11.92 -3.40
CA CYS A 119 1.10 11.95 -3.78
C CYS A 119 0.45 10.58 -3.70
N ALA A 120 1.13 9.51 -4.14
CA ALA A 120 0.60 8.16 -4.00
C ALA A 120 0.43 7.75 -2.53
N GLY A 121 1.41 8.05 -1.68
CA GLY A 121 1.32 7.79 -0.24
C GLY A 121 0.16 8.55 0.42
N PHE A 122 0.03 9.85 0.11
CA PHE A 122 -1.06 10.69 0.61
C PHE A 122 -2.43 10.16 0.18
N PHE A 123 -2.66 9.93 -1.12
CA PHE A 123 -3.96 9.47 -1.61
C PHE A 123 -4.29 8.05 -1.14
N PHE A 124 -3.27 7.20 -0.99
CA PHE A 124 -3.47 5.85 -0.48
C PHE A 124 -3.80 5.85 1.02
N SER A 125 -3.11 6.67 1.82
CA SER A 125 -3.48 6.88 3.23
C SER A 125 -4.87 7.48 3.35
N LEU A 126 -5.21 8.48 2.54
CA LEU A 126 -6.55 9.06 2.52
C LEU A 126 -7.62 8.02 2.18
N ALA A 127 -7.35 7.12 1.23
CA ALA A 127 -8.28 6.04 0.91
C ALA A 127 -8.48 5.07 2.10
N ILE A 128 -7.43 4.78 2.88
CA ILE A 128 -7.54 3.98 4.11
C ILE A 128 -8.40 4.70 5.15
N GLU A 129 -8.09 5.96 5.43
CA GLU A 129 -8.83 6.80 6.39
C GLU A 129 -10.32 6.89 6.02
N LEU A 130 -10.64 7.19 4.75
CA LEU A 130 -12.02 7.26 4.28
C LEU A 130 -12.74 5.92 4.37
N ASN A 131 -12.03 4.81 4.18
CA ASN A 131 -12.63 3.49 4.30
C ASN A 131 -12.95 3.13 5.77
N GLN A 132 -12.18 3.60 6.74
CA GLN A 132 -12.46 3.38 8.16
C GLN A 132 -13.78 4.02 8.62
N LEU A 133 -14.27 5.06 7.94
CA LEU A 133 -15.61 5.58 8.20
C LEU A 133 -16.69 4.51 8.00
N LEU A 134 -16.48 3.55 7.09
CA LEU A 134 -17.46 2.50 6.78
C LEU A 134 -17.56 1.40 7.85
N ASN A 135 -16.61 1.31 8.78
CA ASN A 135 -16.67 0.38 9.92
C ASN A 135 -16.80 1.09 11.27
N ASN A 136 -17.38 2.30 11.27
CA ASN A 136 -17.61 3.15 12.45
C ASN A 136 -16.35 3.54 13.24
N ARG A 137 -15.16 3.43 12.64
CA ARG A 137 -13.91 3.90 13.25
C ARG A 137 -13.77 5.41 13.13
N ILE A 138 -12.97 5.97 14.03
CA ILE A 138 -12.63 7.39 14.01
C ILE A 138 -11.52 7.56 12.98
N THR A 139 -11.78 8.39 11.98
CA THR A 139 -10.78 8.84 11.01
C THR A 139 -10.03 10.01 11.61
N ASP A 140 -8.69 9.94 11.61
CA ASP A 140 -7.84 10.97 12.20
C ASP A 140 -6.96 11.63 11.12
N ILE A 141 -7.04 12.95 11.05
CA ILE A 141 -6.18 13.73 10.14
C ILE A 141 -4.70 13.59 10.49
N ASP A 142 -4.38 13.29 11.76
CA ASP A 142 -3.01 13.01 12.19
C ASP A 142 -2.45 11.73 11.55
N ASP A 143 -3.29 10.70 11.36
CA ASP A 143 -2.90 9.45 10.73
C ASP A 143 -2.55 9.69 9.26
N LEU A 144 -3.35 10.49 8.56
CA LEU A 144 -3.05 10.94 7.19
C LEU A 144 -1.71 11.69 7.11
N PHE A 145 -1.46 12.61 8.04
CA PHE A 145 -0.23 13.40 8.07
C PHE A 145 0.99 12.53 8.36
N THR A 146 0.93 11.70 9.40
CA THR A 146 2.02 10.83 9.84
C THR A 146 2.35 9.74 8.83
N ASN A 147 1.34 9.15 8.18
CA ASN A 147 1.53 8.22 7.06
C ASN A 147 2.20 8.89 5.85
N THR A 148 1.77 10.12 5.52
CA THR A 148 2.40 10.90 4.44
C THR A 148 3.87 11.21 4.75
N LEU A 149 4.18 11.53 6.01
CA LEU A 149 5.55 11.72 6.47
C LEU A 149 6.37 10.42 6.39
N GLY A 150 5.78 9.28 6.74
CA GLY A 150 6.36 7.95 6.51
C GLY A 150 6.75 7.74 5.05
N ALA A 151 5.85 8.04 4.11
CA ALA A 151 6.13 7.92 2.68
C ALA A 151 7.27 8.86 2.22
N ILE A 152 7.36 10.08 2.77
CA ILE A 152 8.47 11.01 2.51
C ILE A 152 9.80 10.41 2.99
N ILE A 153 9.85 9.94 4.24
CA ILE A 153 11.08 9.37 4.84
C ILE A 153 11.52 8.12 4.06
N GLY A 154 10.58 7.23 3.73
CA GLY A 154 10.84 6.05 2.91
C GLY A 154 11.44 6.38 1.54
N TYR A 155 10.93 7.43 0.89
CA TYR A 155 11.48 7.92 -0.38
C TYR A 155 12.90 8.48 -0.22
N VAL A 156 13.17 9.20 0.86
CA VAL A 156 14.52 9.71 1.16
C VAL A 156 15.50 8.55 1.35
N ILE A 157 15.11 7.50 2.08
CA ILE A 157 15.90 6.27 2.24
C ILE A 157 16.20 5.64 0.88
N TYR A 158 15.18 5.49 0.01
CA TYR A 158 15.36 5.01 -1.35
C TYR A 158 16.41 5.83 -2.11
N ARG A 159 16.31 7.16 -2.05
CA ARG A 159 17.22 8.06 -2.77
C ARG A 159 18.65 7.96 -2.29
N VAL A 160 18.87 7.88 -0.98
CA VAL A 160 20.21 7.73 -0.39
C VAL A 160 20.83 6.40 -0.83
N LEU A 161 20.10 5.29 -0.66
CA LEU A 161 20.57 3.96 -1.04
C LEU A 161 20.82 3.86 -2.55
N PHE A 162 19.91 4.35 -3.38
CA PHE A 162 20.08 4.35 -4.84
C PHE A 162 21.33 5.13 -5.27
N LYS A 163 21.59 6.30 -4.65
CA LYS A 163 22.80 7.09 -4.92
C LYS A 163 24.06 6.33 -4.49
N MET A 164 24.07 5.72 -3.31
CA MET A 164 25.19 4.90 -2.82
C MET A 164 25.47 3.72 -3.77
N PHE A 165 24.44 2.96 -4.15
CA PHE A 165 24.59 1.83 -5.08
C PHE A 165 25.07 2.28 -6.46
N LYS A 166 24.59 3.42 -6.98
CA LYS A 166 25.05 3.96 -8.28
C LYS A 166 26.51 4.42 -8.24
N MET A 167 26.98 4.93 -7.09
CA MET A 167 28.38 5.31 -6.90
C MET A 167 29.30 4.08 -6.83
N ILE A 168 28.86 3.00 -6.17
CA ILE A 168 29.65 1.76 -6.01
C ILE A 168 29.61 0.90 -7.28
N CYS A 169 28.43 0.71 -7.85
CA CYS A 169 28.20 -0.10 -9.04
C CYS A 169 27.98 0.85 -10.22
N LYS A 170 29.01 1.04 -11.05
CA LYS A 170 28.97 1.80 -12.31
C LYS A 170 28.07 1.07 -13.33
N ARG A 171 26.76 1.05 -13.09
CA ARG A 171 25.79 0.26 -13.85
C ARG A 171 25.22 1.07 -15.00
N GLU A 172 25.44 0.61 -16.22
CA GLU A 172 24.78 1.14 -17.41
C GLU A 172 23.26 0.95 -17.29
N GLU A 173 22.50 2.06 -17.43
CA GLU A 173 21.05 2.02 -17.45
C GLU A 173 20.59 1.37 -18.76
N LYS A 174 20.13 0.11 -18.71
CA LYS A 174 19.34 -0.45 -19.82
C LYS A 174 18.08 0.40 -19.98
N LYS A 175 17.97 1.10 -21.11
CA LYS A 175 16.75 1.83 -21.51
C LYS A 175 15.58 0.83 -21.54
N LEU A 176 14.61 1.05 -20.65
CA LEU A 176 13.36 0.30 -20.62
C LEU A 176 12.54 0.69 -21.86
N ASP A 177 12.14 -0.29 -22.66
CA ASP A 177 11.36 -0.12 -23.89
C ASP A 177 10.04 0.64 -23.64
N THR A 178 9.64 1.53 -24.55
CA THR A 178 8.54 2.48 -24.41
C THR A 178 7.18 1.80 -24.20
N ASN A 179 6.95 0.65 -24.84
CA ASN A 179 5.72 -0.14 -24.65
C ASN A 179 5.70 -0.91 -23.33
N SER A 180 6.84 -1.44 -22.89
CA SER A 180 6.98 -2.05 -21.56
C SER A 180 6.86 -1.01 -20.45
N SER A 181 7.33 0.21 -20.70
CA SER A 181 7.19 1.37 -19.82
C SER A 181 5.72 1.72 -19.57
N LEU A 182 4.83 1.64 -20.57
CA LEU A 182 3.40 1.93 -20.35
C LEU A 182 2.71 0.89 -19.46
N VAL A 183 2.97 -0.40 -19.68
CA VAL A 183 2.39 -1.46 -18.83
C VAL A 183 2.85 -1.28 -17.38
N ILE A 184 4.15 -1.07 -17.16
CA ILE A 184 4.73 -0.83 -15.83
C ILE A 184 4.24 0.50 -15.23
N LYS A 185 3.93 1.51 -16.05
CA LYS A 185 3.43 2.83 -15.59
C LYS A 185 2.06 2.72 -14.91
N TYR A 186 1.19 1.85 -15.40
CA TYR A 186 -0.15 1.65 -14.86
C TYR A 186 -0.22 0.50 -13.84
N GLU A 187 0.72 -0.44 -13.90
CA GLU A 187 0.80 -1.58 -12.98
C GLU A 187 0.75 -1.16 -11.51
N ALA A 188 1.53 -0.17 -11.08
CA ALA A 188 1.52 0.26 -9.68
C ALA A 188 0.12 0.71 -9.20
N ILE A 189 -0.57 1.51 -10.02
CA ILE A 189 -1.91 2.01 -9.68
C ILE A 189 -2.90 0.85 -9.65
N PHE A 190 -2.81 -0.04 -10.63
CA PHE A 190 -3.64 -1.24 -10.68
C PHE A 190 -3.42 -2.12 -9.44
N CYS A 191 -2.16 -2.38 -9.06
CA CYS A 191 -1.83 -3.13 -7.85
C CYS A 191 -2.39 -2.45 -6.60
N LEU A 192 -2.24 -1.14 -6.45
CA LEU A 192 -2.80 -0.41 -5.30
C LEU A 192 -4.33 -0.55 -5.24
N VAL A 193 -5.03 -0.28 -6.35
CA VAL A 193 -6.50 -0.34 -6.41
C VAL A 193 -7.00 -1.76 -6.21
N CYS A 194 -6.48 -2.75 -6.95
CA CYS A 194 -6.95 -4.12 -6.87
C CYS A 194 -6.60 -4.80 -5.55
N SER A 195 -5.45 -4.47 -4.95
CA SER A 195 -5.12 -4.97 -3.60
C SER A 195 -6.07 -4.40 -2.55
N PHE A 196 -6.39 -3.10 -2.65
CA PHE A 196 -7.32 -2.44 -1.74
C PHE A 196 -8.73 -3.01 -1.87
N VAL A 197 -9.25 -3.10 -3.10
CA VAL A 197 -10.56 -3.70 -3.39
C VAL A 197 -10.59 -5.16 -2.94
N GLY A 198 -9.56 -5.95 -3.25
CA GLY A 198 -9.46 -7.34 -2.81
C GLY A 198 -9.52 -7.49 -1.29
N ALA A 199 -8.86 -6.58 -0.57
CA ALA A 199 -8.89 -6.56 0.88
C ALA A 199 -10.28 -6.16 1.45
N MET A 200 -11.06 -5.32 0.77
CA MET A 200 -12.45 -5.02 1.18
C MET A 200 -13.39 -6.23 1.08
N PHE A 201 -13.13 -7.16 0.15
CA PHE A 201 -13.94 -8.38 -0.01
C PHE A 201 -13.60 -9.49 0.98
N ILE A 202 -12.64 -9.28 1.88
CA ILE A 202 -12.28 -10.26 2.90
C ILE A 202 -13.47 -10.53 3.79
N TYR A 203 -13.86 -11.80 3.91
CA TYR A 203 -14.86 -12.26 4.86
C TYR A 203 -14.17 -12.83 6.10
N TYR A 204 -14.46 -12.28 7.27
CA TYR A 204 -14.06 -12.88 8.55
C TYR A 204 -15.26 -13.61 9.16
N PRO A 205 -15.38 -14.95 8.98
CA PRO A 205 -16.48 -15.75 9.53
C PRO A 205 -16.49 -15.88 11.06
N GLY A 206 -15.71 -15.07 11.80
CA GLY A 206 -15.41 -15.27 13.23
C GLY A 206 -15.86 -14.18 14.20
N ASP A 207 -16.49 -13.09 13.74
CA ASP A 207 -17.09 -12.09 14.66
C ASP A 207 -18.57 -12.44 14.95
N LEU A 208 -18.83 -13.69 15.34
CA LEU A 208 -20.10 -14.20 15.87
C LEU A 208 -20.02 -14.34 17.39
#